data_AF-A0A177MJL5-F1
#
_entry.id   AF-A0A177MJL5-F1
#
_cell.length_a   1.000
_cell.length_b   1.000
_cell.length_c   1.000
_cell.angle_alpha   90.00
_cell.angle_beta   90.00
_cell.angle_gamma   90.00
#
_symmetry.space_group_name_H-M   'P 1'
#
loop_
_entity.id
_entity.type
_entity.pdbx_description
1 polymer ?
#
loop_
_entity_poly.entity_id
_entity_poly.type
_entity_poly.pdbx_seq_one_letter_code
_entity_poly.pdbx_strand_id
1 'polypeptide(L)'
;MSNIPQGLHEAIKAKRLIPVVGAGVSKSIKNKQGDHVFPNWTELLERAVVELKNQADEINAQLVELFLQKQEYQQAARYAYEGLKGPNWFNFFKFQFCPDFDLLNSDSASLPRAIWRLSNQITTLNYDKILEWANNQPAQVSTIDNNSTAELANFQKLDQNRPVVWHLHGHIDNCAELIS
;
A
#
# COMPACT_ATOMS: atom_id res chain seq x y z
N MET A 1 25.18 -16.38 6.70
CA MET A 1 24.43 -15.96 5.49
C MET A 1 23.54 -17.12 5.11
N SER A 2 22.21 -16.96 5.15
CA SER A 2 21.29 -18.05 4.79
C SER A 2 21.39 -18.30 3.29
N ASN A 3 21.71 -19.53 2.88
CA ASN A 3 21.66 -19.91 1.47
C ASN A 3 20.22 -19.80 0.98
N ILE A 4 20.02 -19.03 -0.09
CA ILE A 4 18.73 -18.95 -0.79
C ILE A 4 18.43 -20.35 -1.35
N PRO A 5 17.19 -20.89 -1.18
CA PRO A 5 16.85 -22.20 -1.70
C PRO A 5 17.07 -22.30 -3.21
N GLN A 6 17.63 -23.42 -3.68
CA GLN A 6 17.89 -23.69 -5.10
C GLN A 6 16.64 -23.53 -5.97
N GLY A 7 15.47 -23.97 -5.48
CA GLY A 7 14.20 -23.79 -6.19
C GLY A 7 13.83 -22.32 -6.45
N LEU A 8 14.24 -21.41 -5.55
CA LEU A 8 14.04 -19.97 -5.77
C LEU A 8 14.96 -19.45 -6.87
N HIS A 9 16.23 -19.88 -6.90
CA HIS A 9 17.14 -19.54 -7.99
C HIS A 9 16.62 -20.00 -9.35
N GLU A 10 16.07 -21.21 -9.42
CA GLU A 10 15.47 -21.77 -10.64
C GLU A 10 14.21 -21.01 -11.05
N ALA A 11 13.35 -20.63 -10.11
CA ALA A 11 12.16 -19.86 -10.39
C ALA A 11 12.47 -18.44 -10.88
N ILE A 12 13.52 -17.79 -10.33
CA ILE A 12 14.02 -16.50 -10.82
C ILE A 12 14.52 -16.63 -12.26
N LYS A 13 15.39 -17.60 -12.54
CA LYS A 13 15.94 -17.83 -13.90
C LYS A 13 14.85 -18.14 -14.91
N ALA A 14 13.86 -18.92 -14.51
CA ALA A 14 12.69 -19.26 -15.33
C ALA A 14 11.64 -18.14 -15.40
N LYS A 15 11.81 -17.04 -14.65
CA LYS A 15 10.86 -15.93 -14.54
C LYS A 15 9.44 -16.39 -14.22
N ARG A 16 9.32 -17.30 -13.24
CA ARG A 16 8.06 -17.91 -12.77
C ARG A 16 7.60 -17.38 -11.42
N LEU A 17 8.19 -16.28 -10.95
CA LEU A 17 7.85 -15.68 -9.67
C LEU A 17 6.74 -14.65 -9.82
N ILE A 18 5.80 -14.68 -8.90
CA ILE A 18 4.85 -13.61 -8.65
C ILE A 18 5.07 -13.19 -7.20
N PRO A 19 5.78 -12.08 -6.95
CA PRO A 19 5.97 -11.57 -5.60
C PRO A 19 4.64 -11.16 -4.99
N VAL A 20 4.42 -11.53 -3.73
CA VAL A 20 3.34 -10.98 -2.90
C VAL A 20 3.98 -10.05 -1.89
N VAL A 21 3.61 -8.77 -1.92
CA VAL A 21 4.24 -7.74 -1.11
C VAL A 21 3.22 -7.00 -0.24
N GLY A 22 3.70 -6.49 0.89
CA GLY A 22 2.88 -5.74 1.85
C GLY A 22 3.49 -4.38 2.20
N ALA A 23 2.98 -3.78 3.28
CA ALA A 23 3.25 -2.38 3.63
C ALA A 23 4.73 -2.05 3.86
N GLY A 24 5.57 -3.06 4.12
CA GLY A 24 7.02 -2.90 4.23
C GLY A 24 7.67 -2.29 2.99
N VAL A 25 7.11 -2.53 1.80
CA VAL A 25 7.60 -1.92 0.56
C VAL A 25 7.38 -0.41 0.57
N SER A 26 6.17 0.05 0.85
CA SER A 26 5.85 1.47 0.91
C SER A 26 6.55 2.16 2.09
N LYS A 27 6.66 1.49 3.25
CA LYS A 27 7.42 2.01 4.40
C LYS A 27 8.90 2.27 4.14
N SER A 28 9.50 1.59 3.16
CA SER A 28 10.89 1.84 2.78
C SER A 28 11.08 3.22 2.12
N ILE A 29 10.00 3.84 1.65
CA ILE A 29 10.03 5.12 0.94
C ILE A 29 10.20 6.28 1.92
N LYS A 30 11.07 7.19 1.50
CA LYS A 30 11.38 8.43 2.22
C LYS A 30 11.09 9.66 1.37
N ASN A 31 10.81 10.77 2.02
CA ASN A 31 10.78 12.09 1.37
C ASN A 31 12.22 12.58 1.12
N LYS A 32 12.36 13.71 0.42
CA LYS A 32 13.65 14.37 0.17
C LYS A 32 14.37 14.84 1.45
N GLN A 33 13.68 14.95 2.57
CA GLN A 33 14.22 15.30 3.88
C GLN A 33 14.74 14.08 4.66
N GLY A 34 14.43 12.86 4.20
CA GLY A 34 14.85 11.60 4.81
C GLY A 34 13.84 10.96 5.75
N ASP A 35 12.66 11.56 5.92
CA ASP A 35 11.58 11.06 6.77
C ASP A 35 10.78 9.96 6.07
N HIS A 36 10.22 9.05 6.84
CA HIS A 36 9.28 8.05 6.33
C HIS A 36 7.97 8.71 5.88
N VAL A 37 7.53 8.31 4.68
CA VAL A 37 6.33 8.89 4.06
C VAL A 37 5.06 8.22 4.57
N PHE A 38 5.09 6.89 4.69
CA PHE A 38 3.93 6.10 5.06
C PHE A 38 3.89 5.83 6.57
N PRO A 39 2.73 6.02 7.23
CA PRO A 39 2.61 5.79 8.65
C PRO A 39 2.67 4.31 9.01
N ASN A 40 3.05 4.02 10.25
CA ASN A 40 2.72 2.76 10.90
C ASN A 40 1.27 2.77 11.44
N TRP A 41 0.76 1.63 11.93
CA TRP A 41 -0.62 1.53 12.42
C TRP A 41 -0.93 2.50 13.56
N THR A 42 -0.01 2.66 14.51
CA THR A 42 -0.14 3.62 15.61
C THR A 42 -0.19 5.05 15.08
N GLU A 43 0.78 5.45 14.26
CA GLU A 43 0.83 6.79 13.65
C GLU A 43 -0.41 7.09 12.80
N LEU A 44 -0.91 6.10 12.05
CA LEU A 44 -2.12 6.25 11.23
C LEU A 44 -3.32 6.55 12.12
N LEU A 45 -3.50 5.82 13.20
CA LEU A 45 -4.64 5.98 14.11
C LEU A 45 -4.51 7.25 14.96
N GLU A 46 -3.30 7.64 15.37
CA GLU A 46 -3.03 8.94 16.01
C GLU A 46 -3.38 10.10 15.07
N ARG A 47 -3.05 10.00 13.77
CA ARG A 47 -3.49 10.98 12.77
C ARG A 47 -5.01 10.99 12.60
N ALA A 48 -5.67 9.84 12.71
CA ALA A 48 -7.14 9.77 12.67
C ALA A 48 -7.77 10.47 13.89
N VAL A 49 -7.17 10.35 15.09
CA VAL A 49 -7.60 11.10 16.29
C VAL A 49 -7.53 12.61 16.05
N VAL A 50 -6.43 13.10 15.47
CA VAL A 50 -6.29 14.53 15.13
C VAL A 50 -7.40 14.97 14.17
N GLU A 51 -7.67 14.17 13.14
CA GLU A 51 -8.72 14.47 12.17
C GLU A 51 -10.13 14.48 12.79
N LEU A 52 -10.43 13.51 13.67
CA LEU A 52 -11.71 13.46 14.40
C LEU A 52 -11.91 14.69 15.28
N LYS A 53 -10.86 15.14 16.00
CA LYS A 53 -10.90 16.37 16.81
C LYS A 53 -11.13 17.61 15.95
N ASN A 54 -10.50 17.69 14.78
CA ASN A 54 -10.74 18.78 13.83
C ASN A 54 -12.20 18.83 13.34
N GLN A 55 -12.90 17.69 13.33
CA GLN A 55 -14.31 17.57 12.98
C GLN A 55 -15.26 17.66 14.20
N ALA A 56 -14.73 17.98 15.38
CA ALA A 56 -15.45 18.03 16.65
C ALA A 56 -16.12 16.70 17.08
N ASP A 57 -15.62 15.56 16.58
CA ASP A 57 -16.05 14.22 17.01
C ASP A 57 -15.21 13.72 18.19
N GLU A 58 -15.44 14.34 19.36
CA GLU A 58 -14.71 14.04 20.60
C GLU A 58 -14.93 12.60 21.09
N ILE A 59 -16.10 12.02 20.83
CA ILE A 59 -16.44 10.67 21.31
C ILE A 59 -15.59 9.64 20.57
N ASN A 60 -15.58 9.66 19.23
CA ASN A 60 -14.78 8.71 18.48
C ASN A 60 -13.28 8.97 18.69
N ALA A 61 -12.84 10.22 18.81
CA ALA A 61 -11.44 10.54 19.12
C ALA A 61 -10.98 9.87 20.44
N GLN A 62 -11.75 10.00 21.52
CA GLN A 62 -11.44 9.38 22.81
C GLN A 62 -11.46 7.85 22.75
N LEU A 63 -12.40 7.26 22.01
CA LEU A 63 -12.47 5.81 21.82
C LEU A 63 -11.21 5.30 21.11
N VAL A 64 -10.78 5.95 20.03
CA VAL A 64 -9.56 5.59 19.30
C VAL A 64 -8.32 5.68 20.21
N GLU A 65 -8.18 6.78 20.97
CA GLU A 65 -7.07 6.95 21.93
C GLU A 65 -7.05 5.84 22.99
N LEU A 66 -8.21 5.50 23.57
CA LEU A 66 -8.32 4.46 24.59
C LEU A 66 -7.93 3.07 24.04
N PHE A 67 -8.41 2.71 22.86
CA PHE A 67 -8.05 1.42 22.24
C PHE A 67 -6.59 1.37 21.80
N LEU A 68 -6.01 2.50 21.37
CA LEU A 68 -4.57 2.60 21.10
C LEU A 68 -3.73 2.34 22.35
N GLN A 69 -4.11 2.93 23.50
CA GLN A 69 -3.43 2.68 24.78
C GLN A 69 -3.45 1.20 25.18
N LYS A 70 -4.53 0.49 24.81
CA LYS A 70 -4.69 -0.96 25.03
C LYS A 70 -4.06 -1.83 23.95
N GLN A 71 -3.48 -1.24 22.90
CA GLN A 71 -2.97 -1.94 21.71
C GLN A 71 -4.05 -2.74 20.97
N GLU A 72 -5.31 -2.33 21.09
CA GLU A 72 -6.47 -2.92 20.40
C GLU A 72 -6.71 -2.23 19.05
N TYR A 73 -5.76 -2.41 18.12
CA TYR A 73 -5.73 -1.70 16.83
C TYR A 73 -6.99 -1.86 15.98
N GLN A 74 -7.62 -3.04 15.99
CA GLN A 74 -8.83 -3.29 15.23
C GLN A 74 -10.01 -2.44 15.73
N GLN A 75 -10.14 -2.31 17.05
CA GLN A 75 -11.18 -1.50 17.68
C GLN A 75 -10.91 -0.01 17.44
N ALA A 76 -9.65 0.42 17.58
CA ALA A 76 -9.24 1.78 17.23
C ALA A 76 -9.56 2.11 15.75
N ALA A 77 -9.22 1.23 14.82
CA ALA A 77 -9.51 1.41 13.39
C ALA A 77 -11.02 1.48 13.11
N ARG A 78 -11.82 0.67 13.80
CA ARG A 78 -13.29 0.71 13.68
C ARG A 78 -13.85 2.07 14.06
N TYR A 79 -13.48 2.62 15.21
CA TYR A 79 -14.00 3.93 15.65
C TYR A 79 -13.44 5.09 14.84
N ALA A 80 -12.20 4.98 14.36
CA ALA A 80 -11.65 5.92 13.39
C ALA A 80 -12.48 5.94 12.09
N TYR A 81 -12.81 4.76 11.56
CA TYR A 81 -13.68 4.65 10.40
C TYR A 81 -15.09 5.20 10.69
N GLU A 82 -15.70 4.82 11.81
CA GLU A 82 -17.05 5.25 12.19
C GLU A 82 -17.19 6.78 12.29
N GLY A 83 -16.23 7.46 12.92
CA GLY A 83 -16.25 8.92 13.05
C GLY A 83 -15.86 9.66 11.77
N LEU A 84 -15.02 9.07 10.91
CA LEU A 84 -14.61 9.67 9.64
C LEU A 84 -15.48 9.24 8.45
N LYS A 85 -16.61 8.55 8.63
CA LYS A 85 -17.35 7.97 7.49
C LYS A 85 -17.61 8.93 6.32
N GLY A 86 -17.64 8.36 5.11
CA GLY A 86 -17.95 9.10 3.89
C GLY A 86 -16.78 9.95 3.39
N PRO A 87 -17.00 11.23 3.00
CA PRO A 87 -15.96 12.07 2.40
C PRO A 87 -14.74 12.29 3.30
N ASN A 88 -14.92 12.30 4.62
CA ASN A 88 -13.85 12.54 5.59
C ASN A 88 -12.84 11.38 5.59
N TRP A 89 -13.32 10.14 5.53
CA TRP A 89 -12.51 8.94 5.45
C TRP A 89 -11.77 8.90 4.13
N PHE A 90 -12.46 9.22 3.03
CA PHE A 90 -11.85 9.32 1.72
C PHE A 90 -10.68 10.31 1.72
N ASN A 91 -10.89 11.52 2.21
CA ASN A 91 -9.88 12.57 2.26
C ASN A 91 -8.71 12.21 3.18
N PHE A 92 -9.03 11.73 4.39
CA PHE A 92 -8.05 11.24 5.35
C PHE A 92 -7.18 10.15 4.73
N PHE A 93 -7.80 9.09 4.21
CA PHE A 93 -7.11 7.93 3.66
C PHE A 93 -6.24 8.32 2.46
N LYS A 94 -6.76 9.15 1.55
CA LYS A 94 -5.99 9.66 0.40
C LYS A 94 -4.78 10.48 0.85
N PHE A 95 -4.93 11.31 1.88
CA PHE A 95 -3.81 12.06 2.43
C PHE A 95 -2.71 11.16 3.01
N GLN A 96 -3.06 10.01 3.60
CA GLN A 96 -2.07 9.09 4.18
C GLN A 96 -1.36 8.21 3.13
N PHE A 97 -2.06 7.82 2.06
CA PHE A 97 -1.59 6.79 1.13
C PHE A 97 -1.36 7.26 -0.31
N CYS A 98 -1.62 8.53 -0.61
CA CYS A 98 -1.37 9.14 -1.93
C CYS A 98 -0.41 10.34 -1.79
N PRO A 99 0.87 10.10 -1.47
CA PRO A 99 1.83 11.18 -1.36
C PRO A 99 2.10 11.82 -2.72
N ASP A 100 2.56 13.07 -2.72
CA ASP A 100 3.11 13.70 -3.90
C ASP A 100 4.45 13.04 -4.28
N PHE A 101 4.48 12.39 -5.44
CA PHE A 101 5.64 11.66 -5.94
C PHE A 101 6.84 12.55 -6.23
N ASP A 102 6.63 13.84 -6.50
CA ASP A 102 7.71 14.80 -6.73
C ASP A 102 8.46 15.14 -5.44
N LEU A 103 7.89 14.83 -4.27
CA LEU A 103 8.52 15.04 -2.96
C LEU A 103 9.28 13.82 -2.45
N LEU A 104 9.18 12.68 -3.15
CA LEU A 104 9.83 11.44 -2.75
C LEU A 104 11.32 11.45 -3.11
N ASN A 105 12.11 10.79 -2.26
CA ASN A 105 13.51 10.50 -2.55
C ASN A 105 13.59 9.23 -3.41
N SER A 106 13.98 9.36 -4.67
CA SER A 106 14.13 8.24 -5.62
C SER A 106 15.08 7.14 -5.14
N ASP A 107 16.07 7.49 -4.31
CA ASP A 107 17.09 6.55 -3.82
C ASP A 107 16.50 5.60 -2.75
N SER A 108 15.41 6.02 -2.10
CA SER A 108 14.66 5.17 -1.18
C SER A 108 13.87 4.05 -1.88
N ALA A 109 13.73 4.11 -3.21
CA ALA A 109 13.00 3.13 -4.00
C ALA A 109 13.78 1.83 -4.29
N SER A 110 14.91 1.59 -3.63
CA SER A 110 15.76 0.41 -3.87
C SER A 110 15.00 -0.92 -3.72
N LEU A 111 14.14 -1.03 -2.71
CA LEU A 111 13.31 -2.21 -2.45
C LEU A 111 12.24 -2.45 -3.54
N PRO A 112 11.33 -1.51 -3.85
CA PRO A 112 10.35 -1.72 -4.92
C PRO A 112 11.00 -1.90 -6.30
N ARG A 113 12.14 -1.24 -6.58
CA ARG A 113 12.93 -1.49 -7.80
C ARG A 113 13.50 -2.90 -7.84
N ALA A 114 13.95 -3.44 -6.70
CA ALA A 114 14.44 -4.81 -6.63
C ALA A 114 13.31 -5.82 -6.89
N ILE A 115 12.09 -5.55 -6.42
CA ILE A 115 10.91 -6.38 -6.68
C ILE A 115 10.60 -6.43 -8.19
N TRP A 116 10.64 -5.29 -8.88
CA TRP A 116 10.46 -5.25 -10.35
C TRP A 116 11.54 -6.03 -11.13
N ARG A 117 12.73 -6.22 -10.56
CA ARG A 117 13.76 -7.07 -11.20
C ARG A 117 13.46 -8.56 -11.06
N LEU A 118 12.57 -8.96 -10.15
CA LEU A 118 12.17 -10.35 -9.95
C LEU A 118 11.04 -10.77 -10.89
N SER A 119 10.11 -9.86 -11.17
CA SER A 119 8.94 -10.14 -12.01
C SER A 119 8.30 -8.86 -12.56
N ASN A 120 7.65 -9.00 -13.71
CA ASN A 120 6.75 -7.99 -14.26
C ASN A 120 5.31 -8.16 -13.78
N GLN A 121 5.02 -9.17 -12.96
CA GLN A 121 3.73 -9.37 -12.32
C GLN A 121 3.93 -9.38 -10.81
N ILE A 122 3.29 -8.44 -10.12
CA ILE A 122 3.40 -8.28 -8.68
C ILE A 122 1.99 -8.27 -8.09
N THR A 123 1.82 -8.94 -6.96
CA THR A 123 0.61 -8.85 -6.15
C THR A 123 0.93 -8.05 -4.90
N THR A 124 0.08 -7.10 -4.53
CA THR A 124 0.28 -6.21 -3.37
C THR A 124 -0.95 -6.19 -2.49
N LEU A 125 -0.71 -6.11 -1.18
CA LEU A 125 -1.72 -5.83 -0.16
C LEU A 125 -1.88 -4.32 0.11
N ASN A 126 -1.05 -3.49 -0.54
CA ASN A 126 -1.02 -2.05 -0.33
C ASN A 126 -2.03 -1.35 -1.24
N TYR A 127 -2.48 -0.17 -0.82
CA TYR A 127 -3.42 0.66 -1.58
C TYR A 127 -2.72 1.69 -2.47
N ASP A 128 -1.52 2.12 -2.06
CA ASP A 128 -0.71 3.17 -2.70
C ASP A 128 -0.11 2.75 -4.04
N LYS A 129 0.46 3.72 -4.77
CA LYS A 129 1.04 3.52 -6.10
C LYS A 129 2.57 3.46 -6.12
N ILE A 130 3.21 3.05 -5.02
CA ILE A 130 4.68 3.05 -4.93
C ILE A 130 5.31 2.06 -5.89
N LEU A 131 4.66 0.93 -6.18
CA LEU A 131 5.15 -0.03 -7.16
C LEU A 131 5.16 0.58 -8.57
N GLU A 132 4.07 1.23 -8.97
CA GLU A 132 3.94 1.95 -10.24
C GLU A 132 5.01 3.02 -10.36
N TRP A 133 5.14 3.87 -9.34
CA TRP A 133 6.12 4.96 -9.29
C TRP A 133 7.57 4.45 -9.38
N ALA A 134 7.89 3.34 -8.72
CA ALA A 134 9.24 2.79 -8.70
C ALA A 134 9.64 2.03 -9.98
N ASN A 135 8.69 1.74 -10.88
CA ASN A 135 9.00 1.10 -12.15
C ASN A 135 9.86 2.03 -13.04
N ASN A 136 10.64 1.45 -13.97
CA ASN A 136 11.41 2.24 -14.93
C ASN A 136 10.53 2.91 -16.01
N GLN A 137 9.31 2.41 -16.22
CA GLN A 137 8.31 2.95 -17.13
C GLN A 137 6.95 3.03 -16.41
N PRO A 138 6.77 3.94 -15.45
CA PRO A 138 5.55 4.02 -14.64
C PRO A 138 4.26 4.08 -15.47
N ALA A 139 4.26 4.82 -16.58
CA ALA A 139 3.12 4.97 -17.47
C ALA A 139 2.70 3.67 -18.22
N GLN A 140 3.54 2.64 -18.20
CA GLN A 140 3.25 1.33 -18.81
C GLN A 140 2.73 0.31 -17.79
N VAL A 141 2.80 0.63 -16.49
CA VAL A 141 2.33 -0.27 -15.44
C VAL A 141 0.81 -0.28 -15.45
N SER A 142 0.25 -1.48 -15.58
CA SER A 142 -1.20 -1.68 -15.43
C SER A 142 -1.53 -2.04 -13.99
N THR A 143 -2.58 -1.45 -13.46
CA THR A 143 -3.08 -1.73 -12.11
C THR A 143 -4.40 -2.48 -12.25
N ILE A 144 -4.55 -3.58 -11.52
CA ILE A 144 -5.79 -4.34 -11.43
C ILE A 144 -6.17 -4.54 -9.97
N ASP A 145 -7.46 -4.69 -9.72
CA ASP A 145 -8.04 -5.03 -8.41
C ASP A 145 -8.96 -6.26 -8.52
N ASN A 146 -9.63 -6.62 -7.43
CA ASN A 146 -10.51 -7.78 -7.39
C ASN A 146 -11.76 -7.66 -8.28
N ASN A 147 -12.08 -6.46 -8.75
CA ASN A 147 -13.22 -6.20 -9.63
C ASN A 147 -12.85 -6.30 -11.12
N SER A 148 -11.56 -6.37 -11.42
CA SER A 148 -10.99 -6.48 -12.78
C SER A 148 -11.05 -7.92 -13.34
N THR A 149 -12.24 -8.52 -13.40
CA THR A 149 -12.44 -9.95 -13.69
C THR A 149 -11.83 -10.43 -15.01
N ALA A 150 -11.90 -9.63 -16.08
CA ALA A 150 -11.35 -9.98 -17.39
C ALA A 150 -9.81 -9.93 -17.39
N GLU A 151 -9.24 -8.97 -16.67
CA GLU A 151 -7.80 -8.77 -16.52
C GLU A 151 -7.17 -9.80 -15.59
N LEU A 152 -7.87 -10.23 -14.53
CA LEU A 152 -7.42 -11.28 -13.62
C LEU A 152 -7.18 -12.61 -14.34
N ALA A 153 -8.05 -12.97 -15.29
CA ALA A 153 -7.85 -14.16 -16.13
C ALA A 153 -6.58 -14.07 -16.99
N ASN A 154 -6.16 -12.85 -17.36
CA ASN A 154 -4.92 -12.61 -18.08
C ASN A 154 -3.71 -12.50 -17.16
N PHE A 155 -3.87 -12.03 -15.91
CA PHE A 155 -2.79 -12.00 -14.91
C PHE A 155 -2.26 -13.41 -14.61
N GLN A 156 -3.13 -14.43 -14.62
CA GLN A 156 -2.73 -15.83 -14.45
C GLN A 156 -1.83 -16.35 -15.59
N LYS A 157 -1.90 -15.72 -16.77
CA LYS A 157 -0.95 -16.00 -17.86
C LYS A 157 0.29 -15.18 -17.54
N LEU A 158 1.40 -15.85 -17.24
CA LEU A 158 2.70 -15.22 -17.00
C LEU A 158 3.15 -14.48 -18.28
N ASP A 159 2.73 -13.23 -18.44
CA ASP A 159 3.15 -12.35 -19.53
C ASP A 159 4.30 -11.48 -19.03
N GLN A 160 5.48 -11.71 -19.61
CA GLN A 160 6.70 -11.01 -19.22
C GLN A 160 6.84 -9.65 -19.89
N ASN A 161 5.98 -9.27 -20.82
CA ASN A 161 6.15 -8.04 -21.59
C ASN A 161 5.38 -6.86 -21.01
N ARG A 162 4.41 -7.12 -20.12
CA ARG A 162 3.55 -6.07 -19.55
C ARG A 162 3.73 -6.00 -18.04
N PRO A 163 4.21 -4.88 -17.47
CA PRO A 163 4.26 -4.71 -16.03
C PRO A 163 2.84 -4.56 -15.47
N VAL A 164 2.47 -5.41 -14.52
CA VAL A 164 1.15 -5.43 -13.88
C VAL A 164 1.28 -5.53 -12.37
N VAL A 165 0.51 -4.71 -11.65
CA VAL A 165 0.33 -4.76 -10.20
C VAL A 165 -1.11 -5.13 -9.89
N TRP A 166 -1.31 -6.20 -9.12
CA TRP A 166 -2.62 -6.59 -8.60
C TRP A 166 -2.77 -6.19 -7.13
N HIS A 167 -3.70 -5.29 -6.85
CA HIS A 167 -4.04 -4.83 -5.51
C HIS A 167 -5.14 -5.69 -4.88
N LEU A 168 -4.77 -6.58 -3.97
CA LEU A 168 -5.70 -7.53 -3.34
C LEU A 168 -6.69 -6.88 -2.37
N HIS A 169 -6.34 -5.77 -1.74
CA HIS A 169 -7.23 -5.07 -0.80
C HIS A 169 -7.99 -3.89 -1.44
N GLY A 170 -7.85 -3.70 -2.75
CA GLY A 170 -8.31 -2.51 -3.44
C GLY A 170 -7.19 -1.48 -3.62
N HIS A 171 -7.50 -0.42 -4.36
CA HIS A 171 -6.54 0.56 -4.85
C HIS A 171 -6.95 1.98 -4.46
N ILE A 172 -5.97 2.87 -4.27
CA ILE A 172 -6.21 4.25 -3.78
C ILE A 172 -7.09 5.10 -4.69
N ASP A 173 -7.20 4.78 -5.98
CA ASP A 173 -8.13 5.48 -6.88
C ASP A 173 -9.59 5.01 -6.72
N ASN A 174 -9.81 3.84 -6.11
CA ASN A 174 -11.11 3.20 -5.92
C ASN A 174 -11.44 3.10 -4.41
N CYS A 175 -11.30 4.21 -3.69
CA CYS A 175 -11.46 4.23 -2.22
C CYS A 175 -12.83 3.75 -1.69
N ALA A 176 -13.88 3.76 -2.52
CA ALA A 176 -15.21 3.27 -2.15
C ALA A 176 -15.25 1.74 -1.98
N GLU A 177 -14.26 1.03 -2.50
CA GLU A 177 -14.20 -0.43 -2.56
C GLU A 177 -13.02 -1.00 -1.74
N LEU A 178 -12.40 -0.17 -0.89
CA LEU A 178 -11.32 -0.61 -0.02
C LEU A 178 -11.86 -1.67 0.94
N ILE A 179 -11.24 -2.85 0.89
CA ILE A 179 -11.56 -3.93 1.81
C ILE A 179 -10.91 -3.57 3.15
N SER A 180 -11.77 -3.36 4.16
CA SER A 180 -11.43 -3.12 5.56
C SER A 180 -11.52 -4.38 6.40
#